data_AF-A0A8J3QJD4-F1
#
_entry.id   AF-A0A8J3QJD4-F1
#
_cell.length_a   1.000
_cell.length_b   1.000
_cell.length_c   1.000
_cell.angle_alpha   90.00
_cell.angle_beta   90.00
_cell.angle_gamma   90.00
#
_symmetry.space_group_name_H-M   'P 1'
#
loop_
_entity.id
_entity.type
_entity.pdbx_description
1 polymer ?
#
loop_
_entity_poly.entity_id
_entity_poly.type
_entity_poly.pdbx_seq_one_letter_code
_entity_poly.pdbx_strand_id
1 'polypeptide(L)' 'MTYSESRARYAETLSAVADDREEVVITRAGHEPVVIVSLDDYQSLKETAYLLRSPENARRLLAAIDRLENGGGVVREPME' A
#
# COMPACT_ATOMS: atom_id res chain seq x y z
N MET A 1 18.43 5.57 1.56
CA MET A 1 19.62 4.74 1.26
C MET A 1 20.27 5.24 -0.03
N THR A 2 21.59 5.22 -0.15
CA THR A 2 22.24 5.58 -1.44
C THR A 2 22.19 4.42 -2.43
N TYR A 3 22.25 4.70 -3.73
CA TYR A 3 22.33 3.66 -4.77
C TYR A 3 23.51 2.70 -4.59
N SER A 4 24.69 3.22 -4.22
CA SER A 4 25.88 2.40 -4.02
C SER A 4 25.71 1.44 -2.85
N GLU A 5 25.08 1.91 -1.76
CA GLU A 5 24.78 1.12 -0.57
C GLU A 5 23.73 0.04 -0.85
N SER A 6 22.61 0.41 -1.50
CA SER A 6 21.56 -0.55 -1.85
C SER A 6 22.06 -1.63 -2.81
N ARG A 7 22.94 -1.27 -3.73
CA ARG A 7 23.58 -2.23 -4.63
C ARG A 7 24.50 -3.20 -3.88
N ALA A 8 25.26 -2.73 -2.90
CA ALA A 8 26.15 -3.58 -2.12
C ALA A 8 25.39 -4.58 -1.24
N ARG A 9 24.19 -4.22 -0.78
CA ARG A 9 23.35 -4.99 0.15
C ARG A 9 21.97 -5.31 -0.45
N TYR A 10 21.93 -5.62 -1.75
CA TYR A 10 20.67 -5.65 -2.49
C TYR A 10 19.70 -6.74 -2.00
N ALA A 11 20.22 -7.95 -1.72
CA ALA A 11 19.40 -9.03 -1.19
C ALA A 11 18.79 -8.68 0.18
N GLU A 12 19.60 -8.14 1.10
CA GLU A 12 19.13 -7.68 2.41
C GLU A 12 18.11 -6.55 2.28
N THR A 13 18.30 -5.63 1.33
CA THR A 13 17.35 -4.54 1.06
C THR A 13 16.01 -5.08 0.59
N LEU A 14 16.01 -6.08 -0.31
CA LEU A 14 14.78 -6.71 -0.78
C LEU A 14 14.08 -7.51 0.32
N SER A 15 14.83 -8.23 1.16
CA SER A 15 14.29 -8.95 2.32
C SER A 15 13.64 -7.98 3.30
N ALA A 16 14.30 -6.89 3.68
CA ALA A 16 13.72 -5.89 4.57
C ALA A 16 12.40 -5.31 4.02
N VAL A 17 12.37 -4.97 2.72
CA VAL A 17 11.14 -4.47 2.09
C VAL A 17 10.00 -5.50 2.09
N ALA A 18 10.31 -6.78 1.89
CA ALA A 18 9.31 -7.83 1.83
C ALA A 18 8.83 -8.30 3.21
N ASP A 19 9.76 -8.42 4.16
CA ASP A 19 9.53 -9.03 5.47
C ASP A 19 9.05 -8.00 6.49
N ASP A 20 9.65 -6.81 6.50
CA ASP A 20 9.33 -5.74 7.46
C ASP A 20 8.19 -4.82 6.95
N ARG A 21 7.81 -4.97 5.67
CA ARG A 21 6.83 -4.10 4.97
C ARG A 21 7.17 -2.60 5.04
N GLU A 22 8.45 -2.27 5.05
CA GLU A 22 8.94 -0.90 5.03
C GLU A 22 9.42 -0.50 3.63
N GLU A 23 9.07 0.70 3.18
CA GLU A 23 9.57 1.22 1.91
C GLU A 23 11.02 1.68 2.00
N VAL A 24 11.81 1.44 0.95
CA VAL A 24 13.18 1.92 0.86
C VAL A 24 13.30 2.97 -0.24
N VAL A 25 13.64 4.20 0.15
CA VAL A 25 13.97 5.27 -0.80
C VAL A 25 15.45 5.18 -1.20
N ILE A 26 15.70 5.01 -2.49
CA ILE A 26 17.02 5.00 -3.11
C ILE A 26 17.29 6.33 -3.79
N THR A 27 18.42 6.95 -3.42
CA THR A 27 18.92 8.18 -4.05
C THR A 27 20.18 7.93 -4.85
N ARG A 28 20.32 8.61 -6.00
CA ARG A 28 21.51 8.57 -6.84
C ARG A 28 21.86 9.99 -7.29
N ALA A 29 23.12 10.38 -7.14
CA ALA A 29 23.57 11.71 -7.54
C ALA A 29 23.23 11.99 -9.01
N GLY A 30 22.58 13.13 -9.27
CA GLY A 30 22.15 13.53 -10.62
C GLY A 30 20.90 12.83 -11.16
N HIS A 31 20.19 12.04 -10.35
CA HIS A 31 18.96 11.37 -10.75
C HIS A 31 17.85 11.58 -9.71
N GLU A 32 16.60 11.46 -10.15
CA GLU A 32 15.44 11.49 -9.26
C GLU A 32 15.45 10.28 -8.30
N PRO A 33 15.06 10.45 -7.03
CA PRO A 33 14.89 9.35 -6.09
C PRO A 33 13.82 8.36 -6.55
N VAL A 34 14.01 7.09 -6.20
CA VAL A 34 13.01 6.03 -6.42
C VAL A 34 12.69 5.33 -5.11
N VAL A 35 11.51 4.75 -5.02
CA VAL A 35 11.09 3.93 -3.87
C VAL A 35 10.99 2.47 -4.28
N ILE A 36 11.46 1.58 -3.42
CA ILE A 36 11.20 0.14 -3.49
C ILE A 36 10.18 -0.18 -2.40
N VAL A 37 9.11 -0.87 -2.80
CA VAL A 37 8.05 -1.40 -1.92
C VAL A 37 7.82 -2.86 -2.27
N SER A 38 7.23 -3.61 -1.34
CA SER A 38 6.80 -4.97 -1.65
C SER A 38 5.72 -4.94 -2.74
N LEU A 39 5.62 -6.01 -3.52
CA LEU A 39 4.57 -6.09 -4.55
C LEU A 39 3.16 -6.05 -3.93
N ASP A 40 2.99 -6.67 -2.76
CA ASP A 40 1.73 -6.71 -2.01
C ASP A 40 1.30 -5.31 -1.57
N ASP A 41 2.23 -4.51 -1.03
CA ASP A 41 1.96 -3.13 -0.63
C ASP A 41 1.66 -2.25 -1.85
N TYR A 42 2.41 -2.42 -2.94
CA TYR A 42 2.13 -1.71 -4.20
C TYR A 42 0.72 -2.02 -4.74
N GLN A 43 0.32 -3.29 -4.71
CA GLN A 43 -1.02 -3.70 -5.13
C GLN A 43 -2.11 -3.14 -4.22
N SER A 44 -1.89 -3.18 -2.90
CA SER A 44 -2.79 -2.62 -1.90
C SER A 44 -2.97 -1.11 -2.06
N LEU A 45 -1.89 -0.38 -2.30
CA LEU A 45 -1.92 1.07 -2.59
C LEU A 45 -2.67 1.36 -3.89
N LYS A 46 -2.42 0.56 -4.95
CA LYS A 46 -3.10 0.71 -6.24
C LYS A 46 -4.59 0.45 -6.13
N GLU A 47 -5.00 -0.58 -5.40
CA GLU A 47 -6.41 -0.91 -5.16
C GLU A 47 -7.10 0.17 -4.32
N THR A 48 -6.45 0.62 -3.25
CA THR A 48 -6.97 1.72 -2.42
C THR A 48 -7.17 2.99 -3.26
N ALA A 49 -6.18 3.36 -4.08
CA ALA A 49 -6.30 4.48 -5.00
C ALA A 49 -7.42 4.28 -6.02
N TYR A 50 -7.61 3.06 -6.52
CA TYR A 50 -8.70 2.71 -7.43
C TYR A 50 -10.08 2.89 -6.77
N LEU A 51 -10.29 2.34 -5.56
CA LEU A 51 -11.54 2.45 -4.82
C LEU A 51 -11.87 3.91 -4.47
N LEU A 52 -10.86 4.72 -4.16
CA LEU A 52 -11.02 6.13 -3.78
C LEU A 52 -11.06 7.10 -4.97
N ARG A 53 -10.76 6.64 -6.19
CA ARG A 53 -10.70 7.50 -7.39
C ARG A 53 -12.02 8.19 -7.71
N SER A 54 -13.16 7.54 -7.44
CA SER A 54 -14.48 8.14 -7.61
C SER A 54 -14.91 8.79 -6.28
N PRO A 55 -15.15 10.12 -6.24
CA PRO A 55 -15.58 10.80 -5.02
C PRO A 55 -16.86 10.22 -4.43
N GLU A 56 -17.77 9.74 -5.29
CA GLU A 56 -19.01 9.10 -4.86
C GLU A 56 -18.75 7.72 -4.23
N ASN A 57 -17.90 6.90 -4.86
CA ASN A 57 -17.54 5.61 -4.30
C ASN A 57 -16.77 5.74 -2.99
N ALA A 58 -15.85 6.71 -2.91
CA ALA A 58 -15.10 7.02 -1.70
C ALA A 58 -16.03 7.39 -0.54
N ARG A 59 -16.99 8.30 -0.76
CA ARG A 59 -17.99 8.66 0.26
C ARG A 59 -18.79 7.45 0.72
N ARG A 60 -19.28 6.64 -0.22
CA ARG A 60 -20.06 5.44 0.09
C ARG A 60 -19.24 4.44 0.90
N LEU A 61 -17.98 4.20 0.52
CA LEU A 61 -17.10 3.26 1.19
C LEU A 61 -16.78 3.71 2.61
N LEU A 62 -16.38 4.97 2.80
CA LEU A 62 -16.07 5.52 4.12
C LEU A 62 -17.29 5.51 5.04
N ALA A 63 -18.48 5.86 4.53
CA ALA A 63 -19.73 5.80 5.29
C ALA A 63 -20.15 4.36 5.63
N ALA A 64 -19.79 3.37 4.80
CA ALA A 64 -20.01 1.96 5.10
C ALA A 64 -19.08 1.47 6.22
N ILE A 65 -17.79 1.86 6.17
CA ILE A 65 -16.80 1.55 7.22
C ILE A 65 -17.27 2.13 8.57
N ASP A 66 -17.58 3.43 8.62
CA ASP A 66 -18.04 4.11 9.84
C ASP A 66 -19.27 3.43 10.45
N ARG A 67 -20.24 3.05 9.61
CA ARG A 67 -21.43 2.32 10.07
C ARG A 67 -21.08 0.97 10.70
N LEU A 68 -20.15 0.23 10.11
CA LEU A 68 -19.72 -1.08 10.62
C LEU A 68 -18.95 -0.93 11.94
N GLU A 69 -18.05 0.05 12.04
CA GLU A 69 -17.30 0.35 13.26
C GLU A 69 -18.21 0.74 14.43
N ASN A 70 -19.33 1.43 14.14
CA ASN A 70 -20.35 1.78 15.12
C ASN A 70 -21.42 0.69 15.33
N GLY A 71 -21.20 -0.53 14.86
CA GLY A 71 -22.10 -1.67 15.10
C GLY A 71 -23.41 -1.66 14.31
N GLY A 72 -23.56 -0.76 13.33
CA GLY A 72 -24.74 -0.65 12.47
C GLY A 72 -24.78 -1.68 11.31
N GLY A 73 -23.96 -2.73 11.38
CA GLY A 73 -23.93 -3.82 10.43
C GLY A 73 -25.10 -4.79 10.60
N VAL A 74 -25.57 -5.38 9.50
CA VAL A 74 -26.61 -6.43 9.52
C VAL A 74 -25.99 -7.70 8.93
N VAL A 75 -25.95 -8.76 9.73
CA VAL A 75 -25.53 -10.09 9.25
C VAL A 75 -26.61 -10.64 8.32
N ARG A 76 -26.21 -11.10 7.13
CA ARG A 76 -27.08 -11.77 6.18
C ARG A 76 -26.42 -13.03 5.68
N GLU A 77 -27.22 -14.05 5.39
CA GLU A 77 -26.73 -15.23 4.69
C GLU A 77 -26.47 -14.87 3.21
N PRO A 78 -25.41 -15.41 2.59
CA PRO A 78 -25.17 -15.25 1.16
C PRO A 78 -26.38 -15.77 0.36
N MET A 79 -26.79 -15.03 -0.67
CA MET A 79 -27.76 -15.56 -1.61
C MET A 79 -27.05 -16.55 -2.53
N GLU A 80 -27.64 -17.74 -2.73
CA GLU A 80 -27.20 -18.73 -3.74
C GLU A 80 -27.34 -18.19 -5.18
#